data_AF-A0A317ZKM5-F1
#
_entry.id   AF-A0A317ZKM5-F1
#
_cell.length_a   1.000
_cell.length_b   1.000
_cell.length_c   1.000
_cell.angle_alpha   90.00
_cell.angle_beta   90.00
_cell.angle_gamma   90.00
#
_symmetry.space_group_name_H-M   'P 1'
#
loop_
_entity.id
_entity.type
_entity.pdbx_description
1 polymer ?
#
loop_
_entity_poly.entity_id
_entity_poly.type
_entity_poly.pdbx_seq_one_letter_code
_entity_poly.pdbx_strand_id
1 'polypeptide(L)'
;MMLNRAGTIQVHDGQHHEIIGTWNDAFAAATPHTIIKAIEKFFAVPPEKAPETTPRALVYRFIATALSISVNALHPWDARCEFVDSSGEDDPRAGYLSNFPAAVEALRSTPAIGIWGEPQSHFWALLLGQDPVAIISIEGTLYLPTGKPINLMKTYLEHERRIVPMTVRLLKALF
;
A
#
# COMPACT_ATOMS: atom_id res chain seq x y z
N MET A 1 6.96 5.96 9.55
CA MET A 1 5.62 5.40 9.84
C MET A 1 5.04 6.19 11.01
N MET A 2 4.09 7.11 10.75
CA MET A 2 3.47 7.89 11.82
C MET A 2 2.29 7.08 12.38
N LEU A 3 2.58 6.24 13.37
CA LEU A 3 1.57 5.61 14.21
C LEU A 3 0.91 6.72 15.06
N ASN A 4 -0.32 6.51 15.54
CA ASN A 4 -0.84 7.41 16.57
C ASN A 4 0.19 7.49 17.72
N ARG A 5 0.32 8.65 18.39
CA ARG A 5 1.40 8.86 19.38
C ARG A 5 1.44 7.81 20.50
N ALA A 6 0.34 7.08 20.70
CA ALA A 6 0.20 6.02 21.69
C ALA A 6 0.54 4.59 21.16
N GLY A 7 0.73 4.39 19.85
CA GLY A 7 1.02 3.08 19.27
C GLY A 7 -0.12 2.05 19.39
N THR A 8 -1.37 2.52 19.42
CA THR A 8 -2.56 1.66 19.60
C THR A 8 -3.33 1.43 18.31
N ILE A 9 -3.98 0.28 18.21
CA ILE A 9 -4.96 -0.06 17.18
C ILE A 9 -6.34 0.18 17.77
N GLN A 10 -7.14 1.00 17.10
CA GLN A 10 -8.43 1.48 17.62
C GLN A 10 -9.53 1.31 16.57
N VAL A 11 -10.74 1.00 17.02
CA VAL A 11 -11.96 1.05 16.19
C VAL A 11 -12.85 2.20 16.67
N HIS A 12 -13.35 2.95 15.69
CA HIS A 12 -14.25 4.08 15.86
C HIS A 12 -15.45 3.86 14.93
N ASP A 13 -16.65 3.65 15.49
CA ASP A 13 -17.90 3.47 14.71
C ASP A 13 -18.87 4.66 14.85
N GLY A 14 -18.40 5.77 15.44
CA GLY A 14 -19.18 6.97 15.71
C GLY A 14 -19.94 6.95 17.05
N GLN A 15 -20.15 5.78 17.67
CA GLN A 15 -20.74 5.64 19.01
C GLN A 15 -19.83 4.92 20.00
N HIS A 16 -18.91 4.09 19.51
CA HIS A 16 -17.97 3.31 20.29
C HIS A 16 -16.53 3.67 19.93
N HIS A 17 -15.70 3.79 20.96
CA HIS A 17 -14.25 3.89 20.87
C HIS A 17 -13.64 2.74 21.66
N GLU A 18 -12.96 1.83 20.97
CA GLU A 18 -12.31 0.70 21.62
C GLU A 18 -10.86 0.55 21.18
N ILE A 19 -9.98 0.31 22.15
CA ILE A 19 -8.58 -0.04 21.92
C ILE A 19 -8.49 -1.55 21.82
N ILE A 20 -8.14 -2.05 20.64
CA ILE A 20 -8.07 -3.48 20.33
C ILE A 20 -6.72 -4.07 20.73
N GLY A 21 -5.69 -3.23 20.78
CA GLY A 21 -4.34 -3.63 21.19
C GLY A 21 -3.31 -2.57 20.79
N THR A 22 -2.04 -2.94 20.86
CA THR A 22 -0.92 -2.13 20.38
C THR A 22 -0.32 -2.69 19.10
N TRP A 23 0.44 -1.87 18.38
CA TRP A 23 1.25 -2.35 17.26
C TRP A 23 2.29 -3.38 17.71
N ASN A 24 2.81 -3.26 18.92
CA ASN A 24 3.71 -4.26 19.48
C ASN A 24 3.02 -5.61 19.65
N ASP A 25 1.77 -5.63 20.12
CA ASP A 25 0.98 -6.86 20.20
C ASP A 25 0.77 -7.47 18.82
N ALA A 26 0.55 -6.64 17.79
CA ALA A 26 0.39 -7.08 16.40
C ALA A 26 1.64 -7.73 15.83
N PHE A 27 2.80 -7.15 16.10
CA PHE A 27 4.08 -7.68 15.62
C PHE A 27 4.58 -8.86 16.46
N ALA A 28 4.24 -8.93 17.74
CA ALA A 28 4.58 -10.03 18.62
C ALA A 28 3.64 -11.24 18.49
N ALA A 29 2.46 -11.06 17.90
CA ALA A 29 1.49 -12.13 17.73
C ALA A 29 2.08 -13.27 16.87
N ALA A 30 2.02 -14.50 17.38
CA ALA A 30 2.38 -15.70 16.61
C ALA A 30 1.54 -15.84 15.32
N THR A 31 0.36 -15.23 15.29
CA THR A 31 -0.48 -15.13 14.10
C THR A 31 -1.11 -13.74 14.06
N PRO A 32 -0.65 -12.81 13.21
CA PRO A 32 -1.22 -11.47 13.07
C PRO A 32 -2.73 -11.47 12.71
N HIS A 33 -3.22 -12.58 12.14
CA HIS A 33 -4.65 -12.82 11.90
C HIS A 33 -5.52 -12.75 13.16
N THR A 34 -4.96 -12.98 14.35
CA THR A 34 -5.70 -12.90 15.61
C THR A 34 -6.18 -11.47 15.88
N ILE A 35 -5.35 -10.47 15.57
CA ILE A 35 -5.71 -9.05 15.70
C ILE A 35 -6.74 -8.64 14.64
N ILE A 36 -6.57 -9.12 13.39
CA ILE A 36 -7.57 -8.87 12.35
C ILE A 36 -8.94 -9.43 12.75
N LYS A 37 -8.98 -10.65 13.31
CA LYS A 37 -10.24 -11.23 13.84
C LYS A 37 -10.80 -10.45 15.02
N ALA A 38 -9.95 -9.85 15.85
CA ALA A 38 -10.40 -8.98 16.93
C ALA A 38 -11.06 -7.70 16.37
N ILE A 39 -10.47 -7.10 15.34
CA ILE A 39 -11.05 -5.97 14.60
C ILE A 39 -12.39 -6.37 13.95
N GLU A 40 -12.46 -7.51 13.27
CA GLU A 40 -13.66 -7.99 12.59
C GLU A 40 -14.87 -8.17 13.51
N LYS A 41 -14.66 -8.52 14.79
CA LYS A 41 -15.76 -8.67 15.77
C LYS A 41 -16.53 -7.38 16.02
N PHE A 42 -15.91 -6.21 15.78
CA PHE A 42 -16.58 -4.91 15.92
C PHE A 42 -17.46 -4.58 14.71
N PHE A 43 -17.36 -5.34 13.61
CA PHE A 43 -18.19 -5.16 12.44
C PHE A 43 -19.30 -6.22 12.44
N ALA A 44 -20.53 -5.80 12.19
CA ALA A 44 -21.73 -6.59 12.42
C ALA A 44 -21.85 -7.89 11.59
N VAL A 45 -21.10 -8.02 10.49
CA VAL A 45 -21.16 -9.19 9.60
C VAL A 45 -19.76 -9.53 9.09
N PRO A 46 -19.04 -10.49 9.70
CA PRO A 46 -17.83 -11.02 9.09
C PRO A 46 -18.20 -11.74 7.78
N PRO A 47 -17.42 -11.57 6.70
CA PRO A 47 -17.74 -12.21 5.44
C PRO A 47 -17.58 -13.73 5.54
N GLU A 48 -18.62 -14.48 5.16
CA GLU A 48 -18.66 -15.95 5.20
C GLU A 48 -17.59 -16.59 4.29
N LYS A 49 -17.18 -15.87 3.25
CA LYS A 49 -16.09 -16.23 2.34
C LYS A 49 -15.21 -15.01 2.10
N ALA A 50 -13.90 -15.24 1.95
CA ALA A 50 -12.98 -14.18 1.54
C ALA A 50 -13.50 -13.51 0.24
N PRO A 51 -13.66 -12.18 0.23
CA PRO A 51 -14.15 -11.47 -0.94
C PRO A 51 -13.22 -11.65 -2.13
N GLU A 52 -13.74 -11.46 -3.33
CA GLU A 52 -12.94 -11.53 -4.54
C GLU A 52 -11.78 -10.53 -4.49
N THR A 53 -10.67 -10.91 -5.11
CA THR A 53 -9.48 -10.03 -5.14
C THR A 53 -9.76 -8.86 -6.07
N THR A 54 -9.87 -7.66 -5.49
CA THR A 54 -9.99 -6.41 -6.24
C THR A 54 -8.61 -5.86 -6.60
N PRO A 55 -8.49 -4.95 -7.59
CA PRO A 55 -7.22 -4.28 -7.90
C PRO A 55 -6.60 -3.62 -6.66
N ARG A 56 -7.40 -2.94 -5.84
CA ARG A 56 -6.94 -2.31 -4.60
C ARG A 56 -6.40 -3.33 -3.59
N ALA A 57 -7.12 -4.44 -3.36
CA ALA A 57 -6.64 -5.49 -2.48
C ALA A 57 -5.34 -6.12 -3.01
N LEU A 58 -5.22 -6.26 -4.34
CA LEU A 58 -4.04 -6.78 -5.00
C LEU A 58 -2.82 -5.86 -4.82
N VAL A 59 -2.99 -4.54 -4.87
CA VAL A 59 -1.92 -3.55 -4.59
C VAL A 59 -1.32 -3.78 -3.21
N TYR A 60 -2.15 -3.83 -2.17
CA TYR A 60 -1.67 -4.03 -0.81
C TYR A 60 -1.01 -5.40 -0.62
N ARG A 61 -1.57 -6.46 -1.24
CA ARG A 61 -0.94 -7.79 -1.23
C ARG A 61 0.41 -7.79 -1.95
N PHE A 62 0.53 -7.10 -3.06
CA PHE A 62 1.80 -6.94 -3.79
C PHE A 62 2.83 -6.24 -2.92
N ILE A 63 2.51 -5.09 -2.31
CA ILE A 63 3.40 -4.34 -1.41
C ILE A 63 3.85 -5.23 -0.25
N ALA A 64 2.90 -5.86 0.46
CA ALA A 64 3.22 -6.73 1.59
C ALA A 64 4.10 -7.91 1.18
N THR A 65 3.82 -8.53 0.02
CA THR A 65 4.62 -9.65 -0.50
C THR A 65 6.01 -9.18 -0.90
N ALA A 66 6.14 -8.01 -1.54
CA ALA A 66 7.42 -7.44 -1.93
C ALA A 66 8.32 -7.20 -0.71
N LEU A 67 7.80 -6.51 0.30
CA LEU A 67 8.50 -6.26 1.57
C LEU A 67 8.85 -7.55 2.32
N SER A 68 7.96 -8.54 2.30
CA SER A 68 8.23 -9.83 2.95
C SER A 68 9.37 -10.59 2.27
N ILE A 69 9.42 -10.58 0.93
CA ILE A 69 10.50 -11.21 0.16
C ILE A 69 11.83 -10.48 0.40
N SER A 70 11.80 -9.16 0.56
CA SER A 70 13.00 -8.32 0.66
C SER A 70 13.46 -8.03 2.09
N VAL A 71 12.85 -8.65 3.11
CA VAL A 71 13.16 -8.40 4.53
C VAL A 71 14.65 -8.58 4.89
N ASN A 72 15.34 -9.50 4.20
CA ASN A 72 16.76 -9.79 4.39
C ASN A 72 17.63 -9.26 3.24
N ALA A 73 17.13 -8.35 2.41
CA ALA A 73 17.90 -7.76 1.32
C ALA A 73 19.03 -6.87 1.87
N LEU A 74 20.12 -6.75 1.11
CA LEU A 74 21.27 -5.91 1.48
C LEU A 74 20.88 -4.44 1.71
N HIS A 75 20.02 -3.92 0.84
CA HIS A 75 19.46 -2.58 0.97
C HIS A 75 18.03 -2.68 1.51
N PRO A 76 17.65 -1.83 2.48
CA PRO A 76 16.33 -1.89 3.07
C PRO A 76 15.27 -1.48 2.05
N TRP A 77 14.17 -2.23 2.01
CA TRP A 77 12.99 -1.87 1.25
C TRP A 77 11.98 -1.18 2.15
N ASP A 78 11.31 -0.17 1.61
CA ASP A 78 10.25 0.56 2.31
C ASP A 78 9.09 0.81 1.34
N ALA A 79 7.89 1.05 1.87
CA ALA A 79 6.74 1.44 1.10
C ALA A 79 6.02 2.61 1.78
N ARG A 80 5.84 3.70 1.06
CA ARG A 80 5.26 4.93 1.60
C ARG A 80 4.10 5.39 0.76
N CYS A 81 2.98 5.73 1.42
CA CYS A 81 1.90 6.43 0.75
C CYS A 81 2.39 7.83 0.40
N GLU A 82 2.07 8.26 -0.81
CA GLU A 82 2.20 9.65 -1.19
C GLU A 82 1.20 10.50 -0.40
N PHE A 83 1.63 11.70 -0.03
CA PHE A 83 0.80 12.67 0.67
C PHE A 83 1.16 14.07 0.18
N VAL A 84 0.22 14.99 0.20
CA VAL A 84 0.54 16.40 -0.03
C VAL A 84 1.19 16.92 1.24
N ASP A 85 2.50 17.20 1.19
CA ASP A 85 3.13 17.96 2.25
C ASP A 85 2.68 19.42 2.15
N SER A 86 1.60 19.75 2.86
CA SER A 86 1.08 21.13 2.95
C SER A 86 1.85 22.01 3.92
N SER A 87 2.95 21.51 4.51
CA SER A 87 3.72 22.22 5.54
C SER A 87 4.92 23.02 5.02
N GLY A 88 5.24 22.95 3.72
CA GLY A 88 6.33 23.70 3.07
C GLY A 88 5.84 24.68 1.99
N GLU A 89 6.59 25.78 1.76
CA GLU A 89 6.35 26.74 0.67
C GLU A 89 6.74 26.21 -0.73
N ASP A 90 7.29 24.99 -0.82
CA ASP A 90 7.73 24.37 -2.07
C ASP A 90 6.62 23.59 -2.78
N ASP A 91 6.75 23.44 -4.10
CA ASP A 91 5.75 22.84 -5.00
C ASP A 91 5.22 21.50 -4.45
N PRO A 92 3.90 21.34 -4.23
CA PRO A 92 3.29 20.09 -3.74
C PRO A 92 3.49 18.88 -4.67
N ARG A 93 4.19 19.06 -5.80
CA ARG A 93 4.66 18.02 -6.73
C ARG A 93 6.02 17.41 -6.38
N ALA A 94 6.70 17.89 -5.33
CA ALA A 94 8.04 17.40 -4.93
C ALA A 94 8.05 16.04 -4.18
N GLY A 95 7.01 15.21 -4.35
CA GLY A 95 6.94 13.84 -3.83
C GLY A 95 7.70 12.82 -4.69
N TYR A 96 7.62 11.54 -4.36
CA TYR A 96 8.26 10.45 -5.11
C TYR A 96 7.77 10.35 -6.57
N LEU A 97 6.57 10.85 -6.87
CA LEU A 97 5.99 10.90 -8.21
C LEU A 97 6.83 11.67 -9.26
N SER A 98 7.66 12.63 -8.85
CA SER A 98 8.39 13.52 -9.78
C SER A 98 9.25 12.77 -10.80
N ASN A 99 9.75 11.59 -10.42
CA ASN A 99 10.61 10.75 -11.25
C ASN A 99 9.84 9.76 -12.14
N PHE A 100 8.49 9.84 -12.16
CA PHE A 100 7.62 8.87 -12.82
C PHE A 100 6.59 9.59 -13.71
N PRO A 101 6.96 9.99 -14.95
CA PRO A 101 6.08 10.78 -15.82
C PRO A 101 4.70 10.16 -16.04
N ALA A 102 4.64 8.84 -16.24
CA ALA A 102 3.37 8.15 -16.44
C ALA A 102 2.47 8.13 -15.19
N ALA A 103 3.06 8.16 -13.98
CA ALA A 103 2.31 8.29 -12.74
C ALA A 103 1.81 9.73 -12.53
N VAL A 104 2.62 10.74 -12.90
CA VAL A 104 2.21 12.15 -12.90
C VAL A 104 1.02 12.38 -13.83
N GLU A 105 1.02 11.79 -15.03
CA GLU A 105 -0.13 11.87 -15.93
C GLU A 105 -1.35 11.17 -15.34
N ALA A 106 -1.19 10.01 -14.71
CA ALA A 106 -2.29 9.31 -14.06
C ALA A 106 -2.92 10.16 -12.93
N LEU A 107 -2.09 10.78 -12.08
CA LEU A 107 -2.52 11.66 -10.99
C LEU A 107 -3.49 12.75 -11.46
N ARG A 108 -3.26 13.35 -12.65
CA ARG A 108 -4.13 14.40 -13.21
C ARG A 108 -5.56 13.93 -13.49
N SER A 109 -5.74 12.62 -13.66
CA SER A 109 -7.03 11.99 -13.93
C SER A 109 -7.61 11.27 -12.71
N THR A 110 -6.86 11.20 -11.62
CA THR A 110 -7.28 10.54 -10.39
C THR A 110 -8.36 11.38 -9.70
N PRO A 111 -9.54 10.80 -9.45
CA PRO A 111 -10.61 11.52 -8.76
C PRO A 111 -10.20 11.89 -7.33
N ALA A 112 -10.54 13.10 -6.90
CA ALA A 112 -10.46 13.51 -5.51
C ALA A 112 -11.59 12.84 -4.70
N ILE A 113 -11.41 11.60 -4.26
CA ILE A 113 -12.41 10.86 -3.48
C ILE A 113 -11.77 10.25 -2.23
N GLY A 114 -12.28 10.57 -1.04
CA GLY A 114 -11.87 9.95 0.23
C GLY A 114 -11.66 10.94 1.37
N ILE A 115 -11.28 10.42 2.55
CA ILE A 115 -11.16 11.14 3.84
C ILE A 115 -10.20 12.36 3.75
N TRP A 116 -9.29 12.37 2.77
CA TRP A 116 -8.32 13.46 2.59
C TRP A 116 -8.54 14.30 1.32
N GLY A 117 -9.45 13.93 0.41
CA GLY A 117 -9.67 14.68 -0.84
C GLY A 117 -8.45 14.82 -1.78
N GLU A 118 -7.29 14.25 -1.42
CA GLU A 118 -6.02 14.40 -2.11
C GLU A 118 -5.75 13.22 -3.07
N PRO A 119 -5.72 13.45 -4.40
CA PRO A 119 -5.44 12.40 -5.38
C PRO A 119 -4.08 11.69 -5.17
N GLN A 120 -3.12 12.34 -4.52
CA GLN A 120 -1.79 11.81 -4.22
C GLN A 120 -1.87 10.57 -3.32
N SER A 121 -2.82 10.54 -2.37
CA SER A 121 -3.01 9.40 -1.44
C SER A 121 -3.38 8.08 -2.13
N HIS A 122 -3.68 8.13 -3.43
CA HIS A 122 -3.90 6.94 -4.26
C HIS A 122 -2.60 6.26 -4.69
N PHE A 123 -1.44 6.87 -4.43
CA PHE A 123 -0.16 6.38 -4.91
C PHE A 123 0.73 5.96 -3.73
N TRP A 124 1.47 4.87 -3.95
CA TRP A 124 2.43 4.31 -3.02
C TRP A 124 3.79 4.24 -3.71
N ALA A 125 4.81 4.81 -3.09
CA ALA A 125 6.20 4.65 -3.51
C ALA A 125 6.78 3.38 -2.90
N LEU A 126 7.39 2.55 -3.73
CA LEU A 126 8.25 1.45 -3.32
C LEU A 126 9.70 1.95 -3.37
N LEU A 127 10.39 1.89 -2.24
CA LEU A 127 11.71 2.47 -2.06
C LEU A 127 12.76 1.37 -1.88
N LEU A 128 13.95 1.59 -2.45
CA LEU A 128 15.17 0.88 -2.12
C LEU A 128 16.11 1.87 -1.43
N GLY A 129 16.33 1.70 -0.13
CA GLY A 129 16.98 2.75 0.67
C GLY A 129 16.10 3.98 0.75
N GLN A 130 16.51 5.08 0.10
CA GLN A 130 15.70 6.30 -0.03
C GLN A 130 15.24 6.55 -1.47
N ASP A 131 15.65 5.70 -2.41
CA ASP A 131 15.38 5.91 -3.83
C ASP A 131 14.06 5.25 -4.23
N PRO A 132 13.11 6.00 -4.83
CA PRO A 132 11.90 5.41 -5.34
C PRO A 132 12.20 4.60 -6.60
N VAL A 133 11.98 3.29 -6.52
CA VAL A 133 12.20 2.34 -7.63
C VAL A 133 10.91 2.04 -8.40
N ALA A 134 9.74 2.25 -7.78
CA ALA A 134 8.45 2.14 -8.42
C ALA A 134 7.38 2.97 -7.72
N ILE A 135 6.34 3.34 -8.47
CA ILE A 135 5.10 3.91 -7.94
C ILE A 135 3.95 2.93 -8.21
N ILE A 136 3.07 2.73 -7.25
CA ILE A 136 1.89 1.87 -7.39
C ILE A 136 0.64 2.70 -7.10
N SER A 137 -0.32 2.74 -8.03
CA SER A 137 -1.64 3.32 -7.74
C SER A 137 -2.59 2.29 -7.14
N ILE A 138 -3.52 2.73 -6.28
CA ILE A 138 -4.55 1.87 -5.66
C ILE A 138 -5.54 1.28 -6.68
N GLU A 139 -5.58 1.81 -7.90
CA GLU A 139 -6.31 1.26 -9.04
C GLU A 139 -5.63 0.02 -9.64
N GLY A 140 -4.43 -0.35 -9.17
CA GLY A 140 -3.73 -1.56 -9.59
C GLY A 140 -2.76 -1.35 -10.74
N THR A 141 -2.16 -0.18 -10.85
CA THR A 141 -1.13 0.11 -11.86
C THR A 141 0.22 0.33 -11.21
N LEU A 142 1.25 -0.34 -11.72
CA LEU A 142 2.65 -0.18 -11.34
C LEU A 142 3.36 0.67 -12.40
N TYR A 143 4.01 1.74 -11.97
CA TYR A 143 4.78 2.67 -12.78
C TYR A 143 6.26 2.52 -12.44
N LEU A 144 7.07 2.39 -13.47
CA LEU A 144 8.52 2.34 -13.40
C LEU A 144 9.09 3.71 -13.81
N PRO A 145 10.33 4.06 -13.41
CA PRO A 145 10.96 5.32 -13.83
C PRO A 145 11.03 5.43 -15.36
N THR A 146 11.24 4.28 -16.01
CA THR A 146 11.21 4.13 -17.47
C THR A 146 10.39 2.93 -17.87
N GLY A 147 9.70 3.01 -19.01
CA GLY A 147 8.93 1.91 -19.58
C GLY A 147 7.42 2.13 -19.52
N LYS A 148 6.66 1.08 -19.86
CA LYS A 148 5.19 1.15 -19.90
C LYS A 148 4.62 0.82 -18.52
N PRO A 149 3.54 1.51 -18.09
CA PRO A 149 2.80 1.12 -16.89
C PRO A 149 2.32 -0.33 -16.98
N ILE A 150 2.38 -1.03 -15.85
CA ILE A 150 2.05 -2.45 -15.73
C ILE A 150 0.73 -2.58 -14.97
N ASN A 151 -0.25 -3.25 -15.57
CA ASN A 151 -1.52 -3.54 -14.92
C ASN A 151 -1.37 -4.78 -14.02
N LEU A 152 -1.42 -4.58 -12.70
CA LEU A 152 -1.19 -5.65 -11.72
C LEU A 152 -2.25 -6.75 -11.81
N MET A 153 -3.52 -6.40 -12.05
CA MET A 153 -4.60 -7.39 -12.18
C MET A 153 -4.37 -8.30 -13.38
N LYS A 154 -3.98 -7.72 -14.53
CA LYS A 154 -3.62 -8.49 -15.71
C LYS A 154 -2.44 -9.43 -15.42
N THR A 155 -1.37 -8.92 -14.81
CA THR A 155 -0.19 -9.74 -14.46
C THR A 155 -0.53 -10.84 -13.45
N TYR A 156 -1.43 -10.57 -12.50
CA TYR A 156 -1.92 -11.56 -11.55
C TYR A 156 -2.66 -12.70 -12.23
N LEU A 157 -3.52 -12.38 -13.21
CA LEU A 157 -4.22 -13.39 -14.01
C LEU A 157 -3.26 -14.21 -14.88
N GLU A 158 -2.25 -13.57 -15.48
CA GLU A 158 -1.18 -14.24 -16.25
C GLU A 158 -0.36 -15.23 -15.40
N HIS A 159 -0.25 -15.00 -14.09
CA HIS A 159 0.42 -15.89 -13.14
C HIS A 159 -0.55 -16.83 -12.41
N GLU A 160 -1.67 -17.19 -13.04
CA GLU A 160 -2.69 -18.11 -12.48
C GLU A 160 -3.18 -17.67 -11.09
N ARG A 161 -3.29 -16.37 -10.85
CA ARG A 161 -3.71 -15.80 -9.56
C ARG A 161 -2.75 -16.12 -8.41
N ARG A 162 -1.45 -16.31 -8.70
CA ARG A 162 -0.40 -16.55 -7.69
C ARG A 162 0.39 -15.27 -7.40
N ILE A 163 0.26 -14.74 -6.19
CA ILE A 163 0.86 -13.46 -5.80
C ILE A 163 2.39 -13.49 -5.73
N VAL A 164 2.98 -14.56 -5.19
CA VAL A 164 4.43 -14.66 -4.98
C VAL A 164 5.19 -14.69 -6.32
N PRO A 165 4.84 -15.57 -7.29
CA PRO A 165 5.50 -15.56 -8.60
C PRO A 165 5.37 -14.23 -9.34
N MET A 166 4.17 -13.63 -9.31
CA MET A 166 3.93 -12.29 -9.87
C MET A 166 4.87 -11.25 -9.23
N THR A 167 4.96 -11.25 -7.90
CA THR A 167 5.80 -10.28 -7.17
C THR A 167 7.27 -10.45 -7.51
N VAL A 168 7.79 -11.68 -7.52
CA VAL A 168 9.19 -11.96 -7.89
C VAL A 168 9.48 -11.51 -9.32
N ARG A 169 8.57 -11.76 -10.26
CA ARG A 169 8.70 -11.31 -11.66
C ARG A 169 8.79 -9.78 -11.76
N LEU A 170 7.94 -9.07 -11.03
CA LEU A 170 7.90 -7.60 -11.05
C LEU A 170 9.12 -6.99 -10.36
N LEU A 171 9.57 -7.53 -9.22
CA LEU A 171 10.77 -7.05 -8.54
C LEU A 171 12.03 -7.23 -9.41
N LYS A 172 12.11 -8.32 -10.17
CA LYS A 172 13.19 -8.52 -11.16
C LYS A 172 13.17 -7.52 -12.31
N ALA A 173 12.05 -6.86 -12.57
CA ALA A 173 11.97 -5.83 -13.61
C ALA A 173 12.39 -4.43 -13.11
N LEU A 174 12.69 -4.29 -11.81
CA LEU A 174 13.16 -3.04 -11.21
C LEU A 174 14.68 -2.84 -11.36
N PHE A 175 15.41 -3.86 -11.83
CA PHE A 175 16.86 -3.91 -12.02
C PHE A 175 17.20 -4.62 -13.33
#